data_AF-E3KI91-F1
#
_entry.id   AF-E3KI91-F1
#
_cell.length_a   1.000
_cell.length_b   1.000
_cell.length_c   1.000
_cell.angle_alpha   90.00
_cell.angle_beta   90.00
_cell.angle_gamma   90.00
#
_symmetry.space_group_name_H-M   'P 1'
#
loop_
_entity.id
_entity.type
_entity.pdbx_description
1 polymer ?
#
loop_
_entity_poly.entity_id
_entity_poly.type
_entity_poly.pdbx_seq_one_letter_code
_entity_poly.pdbx_strand_id
1 'polypeptide(L)'
;MRFPSLAMMGWMALACGLVIAHKHSEKKTKVVFSCLDDPDEDSQYSQAACGRAIELEDSQNPSSSPTKYSFVKANQVRKSKTEYNCIDTNMDNNYCCFADTFKFKNKSVDVDAQTVEENCIVVPGNTDSKPNA
;
A
#
# COMPACT_ATOMS: atom_id res chain seq x y z
N MET A 1 41.48 -17.41 -57.61
CA MET A 1 40.37 -16.73 -58.32
C MET A 1 39.05 -17.25 -57.76
N ARG A 2 38.07 -16.34 -57.58
CA ARG A 2 36.64 -16.50 -57.25
C ARG A 2 36.22 -16.80 -55.79
N PHE A 3 35.89 -15.71 -55.09
CA PHE A 3 34.74 -15.57 -54.17
C PHE A 3 33.41 -15.64 -54.96
N PRO A 4 32.28 -16.07 -54.36
CA PRO A 4 31.36 -15.20 -53.59
C PRO A 4 30.79 -15.94 -52.34
N SER A 5 30.07 -15.37 -51.37
CA SER A 5 28.95 -14.42 -51.41
C SER A 5 28.84 -13.60 -50.12
N LEU A 6 28.39 -12.36 -50.29
CA LEU A 6 27.83 -11.47 -49.27
C LEU A 6 26.43 -11.94 -48.81
N ALA A 7 26.17 -11.81 -47.50
CA ALA A 7 24.93 -11.32 -46.90
C ALA A 7 25.29 -10.89 -45.46
N MET A 8 25.59 -9.62 -45.16
CA MET A 8 24.67 -8.55 -44.76
C MET A 8 23.58 -8.93 -43.74
N MET A 9 23.49 -8.09 -42.69
CA MET A 9 22.43 -7.96 -41.67
C MET A 9 22.49 -8.96 -40.49
N GLY A 10 22.44 -8.55 -39.23
CA GLY A 10 22.09 -7.24 -38.68
C GLY A 10 22.67 -6.99 -37.29
N TRP A 11 22.88 -5.70 -37.00
CA TRP A 11 22.87 -5.20 -35.65
C TRP A 11 21.44 -5.37 -35.10
N MET A 12 21.28 -6.14 -34.04
CA MET A 12 20.12 -5.98 -33.15
C MET A 12 20.69 -5.65 -31.77
N ALA A 13 20.48 -4.40 -31.39
CA ALA A 13 20.87 -3.85 -30.12
C ALA A 13 19.96 -4.34 -28.99
N LEU A 14 20.40 -3.98 -27.77
CA LEU A 14 19.58 -3.72 -26.58
C LEU A 14 19.05 -4.94 -25.80
N ALA A 15 19.69 -5.16 -24.65
CA ALA A 15 18.99 -4.94 -23.38
C ALA A 15 19.98 -4.47 -22.31
N CYS A 16 20.20 -3.15 -22.26
CA CYS A 16 20.29 -2.48 -20.96
C CYS A 16 18.99 -2.76 -20.23
N GLY A 17 19.03 -3.10 -18.96
CA GLY A 17 17.79 -3.16 -18.20
C GLY A 17 17.95 -3.88 -16.89
N LEU A 18 18.59 -3.17 -15.96
CA LEU A 18 18.25 -3.17 -14.55
C LEU A 18 17.58 -4.45 -14.03
N VAL A 19 18.32 -5.22 -13.23
CA VAL A 19 17.72 -5.77 -12.01
C VAL A 19 17.30 -4.56 -11.18
N ILE A 20 16.11 -4.02 -11.49
CA ILE A 20 15.34 -3.21 -10.57
C ILE A 20 14.96 -4.21 -9.51
N ALA A 21 15.86 -4.44 -8.55
CA ALA A 21 15.45 -4.78 -7.20
C ALA A 21 14.26 -3.89 -6.94
N HIS A 22 13.06 -4.50 -6.85
CA HIS A 22 11.78 -3.81 -6.76
C HIS A 22 12.01 -2.60 -5.90
N LYS A 23 12.07 -1.43 -6.55
CA LYS A 23 12.25 -0.18 -5.83
C LYS A 23 11.02 -0.17 -4.96
N HIS A 24 11.24 -0.46 -3.69
CA HIS A 24 10.33 -0.19 -2.60
C HIS A 24 10.16 1.31 -2.67
N SER A 25 9.31 1.75 -3.60
CA SER A 25 8.95 3.13 -3.73
C SER A 25 8.29 3.39 -2.39
N GLU A 26 8.95 4.18 -1.55
CA GLU A 26 8.34 4.77 -0.39
C GLU A 26 7.11 5.51 -0.93
N LYS A 27 5.98 4.81 -1.02
CA LYS A 27 4.69 5.43 -1.21
C LYS A 27 4.46 6.17 0.10
N LYS A 28 4.98 7.39 0.15
CA LYS A 28 4.65 8.36 1.17
C LYS A 28 3.19 8.69 0.91
N THR A 29 2.29 7.86 1.43
CA THR A 29 0.86 8.13 1.48
C THR A 29 0.71 9.40 2.33
N LYS A 30 0.78 10.56 1.66
CA LYS A 30 0.54 11.90 2.23
C LYS A 30 -0.94 12.14 2.49
N VAL A 31 -1.69 11.07 2.64
CA VAL A 31 -3.13 11.15 2.66
C VAL A 31 -3.59 11.22 4.10
N VAL A 32 -4.36 12.27 4.39
CA VAL A 32 -5.14 12.35 5.61
C VAL A 32 -6.47 11.64 5.39
N PHE A 33 -6.84 10.77 6.33
CA PHE A 33 -8.08 10.01 6.31
C PHE A 33 -8.70 9.96 7.72
N SER A 34 -10.00 9.71 7.77
CA SER A 34 -10.73 9.55 9.03
C SER A 34 -11.55 8.27 8.98
N CYS A 35 -11.64 7.59 10.12
CA CYS A 35 -12.53 6.43 10.29
C CYS A 35 -13.90 6.80 10.86
N LEU A 36 -14.02 8.03 11.35
CA LEU A 36 -15.21 8.62 11.95
C LEU A 36 -15.37 10.02 11.36
N ASP A 37 -16.61 10.40 11.04
CA ASP A 37 -16.93 11.77 10.62
C ASP A 37 -16.96 12.71 11.84
N ASP A 38 -17.44 12.21 12.99
CA ASP A 38 -17.44 12.91 14.29
C ASP A 38 -16.69 12.10 15.36
N PRO A 39 -15.82 12.71 16.20
CA PRO A 39 -15.15 12.00 17.30
C PRO A 39 -16.10 11.42 18.36
N ASP A 40 -17.33 11.91 18.45
CA ASP A 40 -18.34 11.47 19.41
C ASP A 40 -19.33 10.46 18.80
N GLU A 41 -19.12 10.02 17.54
CA GLU A 41 -19.88 8.94 16.92
C GLU A 41 -19.42 7.55 17.40
N ASP A 42 -20.41 6.72 17.76
CA ASP A 42 -20.21 5.28 17.93
C ASP A 42 -20.22 4.60 16.55
N SER A 43 -19.08 4.58 15.87
CA SER A 43 -18.87 3.71 14.71
C SER A 43 -18.03 2.50 15.06
N GLN A 44 -18.44 1.36 14.49
CA GLN A 44 -17.77 0.08 14.70
C GLN A 44 -16.34 0.13 14.13
N TYR A 45 -16.14 0.85 13.01
CA TYR A 45 -14.85 1.04 12.36
C TYR A 45 -14.12 2.26 12.93
N SER A 46 -13.53 2.13 14.10
CA SER A 46 -12.84 3.24 14.79
C SER A 46 -11.32 3.09 14.87
N GLN A 47 -10.76 1.93 14.50
CA GLN A 47 -9.32 1.69 14.54
C GLN A 47 -8.66 2.08 13.22
N ALA A 48 -7.94 3.21 13.20
CA ALA A 48 -7.13 3.62 12.06
C ALA A 48 -5.80 2.86 11.98
N ALA A 49 -5.53 2.23 10.85
CA ALA A 49 -4.31 1.45 10.60
C ALA A 49 -3.73 1.71 9.21
N CYS A 50 -2.42 1.46 9.08
CA CYS A 50 -1.69 1.51 7.82
C CYS A 50 -1.25 0.11 7.47
N GLY A 51 -1.58 -0.37 6.26
CA GLY A 51 -1.36 -1.76 5.87
C GLY A 51 -0.67 -1.93 4.52
N ARG A 52 0.04 -3.06 4.38
CA ARG A 52 0.63 -3.54 3.12
C ARG A 52 0.47 -5.05 3.01
N ALA A 53 0.18 -5.55 1.81
CA ALA A 53 0.30 -6.97 1.49
C ALA A 53 1.76 -7.43 1.53
N ILE A 54 2.05 -8.48 2.29
CA ILE A 54 3.41 -9.05 2.41
C ILE A 54 3.54 -10.43 1.74
N GLU A 55 2.42 -11.09 1.47
CA GLU A 55 2.36 -12.35 0.71
C GLU A 55 1.18 -12.29 -0.26
N LEU A 56 1.36 -12.85 -1.46
CA LEU A 56 0.35 -12.97 -2.52
C LEU A 56 0.15 -14.45 -2.87
N GLU A 57 -1.03 -14.82 -3.36
CA GLU A 57 -1.30 -16.18 -3.84
C GLU A 57 -0.30 -16.62 -4.93
N ASP A 58 -0.05 -15.75 -5.91
CA ASP A 58 1.04 -15.87 -6.88
C ASP A 58 2.08 -14.77 -6.65
N SER A 59 3.20 -15.16 -6.04
CA SER A 59 4.33 -14.26 -5.75
C SER A 59 4.96 -13.59 -6.97
N GLN A 60 4.78 -14.13 -8.19
CA GLN A 60 5.32 -13.55 -9.42
C GLN A 60 4.37 -12.53 -10.06
N ASN A 61 3.10 -12.51 -9.64
CA ASN A 61 2.08 -11.63 -10.18
C ASN A 61 1.70 -10.54 -9.16
N PRO A 62 2.12 -9.28 -9.34
CA PRO A 62 1.82 -8.20 -8.39
C PRO A 62 0.34 -7.80 -8.34
N SER A 63 -0.49 -8.31 -9.26
CA SER A 63 -1.95 -8.15 -9.23
C SER A 63 -2.68 -9.33 -8.60
N SER A 64 -1.95 -10.36 -8.15
CA SER A 64 -2.51 -11.48 -7.42
C SER A 64 -3.12 -11.03 -6.09
N SER A 65 -4.15 -11.74 -5.65
CA SER A 65 -4.77 -11.52 -4.34
C SER A 65 -3.73 -11.69 -3.22
N PRO A 66 -3.71 -10.80 -2.23
CA PRO A 66 -2.91 -10.99 -1.03
C PRO A 66 -3.42 -12.13 -0.17
N THR A 67 -2.51 -12.89 0.43
CA THR A 67 -2.82 -13.91 1.44
C THR A 67 -2.48 -13.44 2.86
N LYS A 68 -1.61 -12.44 2.98
CA LYS A 68 -1.13 -11.91 4.25
C LYS A 68 -0.77 -10.45 4.16
N TYR A 69 -1.03 -9.72 5.23
CA TYR A 69 -0.77 -8.30 5.35
C TYR A 69 0.05 -8.01 6.60
N SER A 70 0.78 -6.89 6.56
CA SER A 70 1.42 -6.28 7.72
C SER A 70 0.79 -4.92 8.01
N PHE A 71 0.49 -4.66 9.27
CA PHE A 71 -0.15 -3.43 9.73
C PHE A 71 0.67 -2.72 10.79
N VAL A 72 0.61 -1.39 10.79
CA VAL A 72 1.03 -0.54 11.91
C VAL A 72 -0.08 0.44 12.28
N LYS A 73 0.00 0.98 13.49
CA LYS A 73 -0.90 2.04 13.94
C LYS A 73 -0.74 3.27 13.04
N ALA A 74 -1.85 3.84 12.57
CA ALA A 74 -1.80 5.09 11.82
C ALA A 74 -1.39 6.28 12.72
N ASN A 75 -0.73 7.27 12.13
CA ASN A 75 -0.29 8.45 12.83
C ASN A 75 -1.45 9.43 12.97
N GLN A 76 -1.83 9.79 14.20
CA GLN A 76 -2.83 10.81 14.43
C GLN A 76 -2.31 12.19 14.02
N VAL A 77 -3.11 12.94 13.25
CA VAL A 77 -2.78 14.32 12.86
C VAL A 77 -2.83 15.22 14.10
N ARG A 78 -1.82 16.08 14.24
CA ARG A 78 -1.68 16.95 15.42
C ARG A 78 -2.93 17.83 15.60
N LYS A 79 -3.54 17.78 16.79
CA LYS A 79 -4.77 18.50 17.19
C LYS A 79 -6.07 17.97 16.58
N SER A 80 -6.04 16.88 15.80
CA SER A 80 -7.25 16.23 15.31
C SER A 80 -7.59 15.00 16.15
N LYS A 81 -8.87 14.72 16.37
CA LYS A 81 -9.33 13.49 17.05
C LYS A 81 -9.67 12.37 16.07
N THR A 82 -9.99 12.72 14.83
CA THR A 82 -10.53 11.79 13.83
C THR A 82 -9.61 11.60 12.63
N GLU A 83 -8.66 12.52 12.41
CA GLU A 83 -7.78 12.47 11.24
C GLU A 83 -6.47 11.75 11.52
N TYR A 84 -6.10 10.88 10.58
CA TYR A 84 -4.91 10.03 10.61
C TYR A 84 -4.17 10.09 9.28
N ASN A 85 -2.92 9.64 9.27
CA ASN A 85 -2.12 9.46 8.06
C ASN A 85 -1.15 8.28 8.20
N CYS A 86 -0.60 7.84 7.07
CA CYS A 86 0.38 6.76 6.98
C CYS A 86 1.79 7.26 6.59
N ILE A 87 2.07 8.55 6.79
CA ILE A 87 3.38 9.14 6.45
C ILE A 87 4.47 8.44 7.26
N ASP A 88 5.58 8.10 6.59
CA ASP A 88 6.76 7.44 7.16
C ASP A 88 6.51 6.05 7.79
N THR A 89 5.35 5.45 7.58
CA THR A 89 5.04 4.08 8.04
C THR A 89 5.55 2.98 7.12
N ASN A 90 5.98 3.33 5.90
CA ASN A 90 6.30 2.40 4.82
C ASN A 90 5.15 1.39 4.57
N MET A 91 3.91 1.88 4.47
CA MET A 91 2.72 1.08 4.15
C MET A 91 2.02 1.65 2.93
N ASP A 92 1.21 0.82 2.25
CA ASP A 92 0.67 1.18 0.93
C ASP A 92 -0.75 1.73 0.99
N ASN A 93 -1.55 1.29 1.97
CA ASN A 93 -2.97 1.61 2.07
C ASN A 93 -3.34 2.09 3.47
N ASN A 94 -4.42 2.88 3.53
CA ASN A 94 -5.06 3.33 4.75
C ASN A 94 -6.24 2.40 5.04
N TYR A 95 -6.44 2.04 6.30
CA TYR A 95 -7.53 1.17 6.71
C TYR A 95 -8.26 1.74 7.91
N CYS A 96 -9.56 1.53 7.90
CA CYS A 96 -10.39 1.62 9.10
C CYS A 96 -10.85 0.23 9.45
N CYS A 97 -10.54 -0.21 10.65
CA CYS A 97 -10.86 -1.52 11.16
C CYS A 97 -11.81 -1.42 12.34
N PHE A 98 -12.46 -2.53 12.67
CA PHE A 98 -13.21 -2.61 13.91
C PHE A 98 -12.37 -2.21 15.11
N ALA A 99 -13.03 -1.66 16.13
CA ALA A 99 -12.37 -1.34 17.38
C ALA A 99 -11.56 -2.55 17.86
N ASP A 100 -10.31 -2.32 18.24
CA ASP A 100 -9.43 -3.34 18.82
C ASP A 100 -9.06 -4.54 17.94
N THR A 101 -9.34 -4.54 16.62
CA THR A 101 -8.93 -5.61 15.69
C THR A 101 -7.43 -5.95 15.82
N PHE A 102 -6.58 -4.92 15.85
CA PHE A 102 -5.14 -5.07 16.02
C PHE A 102 -4.66 -4.55 17.38
N LYS A 103 -3.77 -5.30 18.04
CA LYS A 103 -3.11 -4.90 19.29
C LYS A 103 -1.68 -4.47 19.01
N PHE A 104 -1.48 -3.20 18.68
CA PHE A 104 -0.15 -2.65 18.39
C PHE A 104 0.72 -2.52 19.64
N LYS A 105 1.82 -3.28 19.71
CA LYS A 105 2.82 -3.23 20.80
C LYS A 105 4.15 -2.63 20.32
N ASN A 106 4.11 -1.44 19.72
CA ASN A 106 5.26 -0.74 19.13
C ASN A 106 5.94 -1.46 17.95
N LYS A 107 5.25 -2.39 17.30
CA LYS A 107 5.73 -3.15 16.14
C LYS A 107 4.58 -3.35 15.15
N SER A 108 4.93 -3.75 13.94
CA SER A 108 3.93 -4.23 12.98
C SER A 108 3.25 -5.51 13.47
N VAL A 109 2.02 -5.70 13.01
CA VAL A 109 1.21 -6.89 13.25
C VAL A 109 0.94 -7.53 11.89
N ASP A 110 1.31 -8.80 11.75
CA ASP A 110 1.04 -9.56 10.53
C ASP A 110 -0.21 -10.40 10.72
N VAL A 111 -1.12 -10.36 9.75
CA VAL A 111 -2.44 -11.04 9.78
C VAL A 111 -2.74 -11.63 8.41
N ASP A 112 -3.54 -12.70 8.39
CA ASP A 112 -4.06 -13.28 7.15
C ASP A 112 -5.09 -12.37 6.47
N ALA A 113 -5.27 -12.57 5.16
CA ALA A 113 -6.20 -11.78 4.35
C ALA A 113 -7.65 -11.87 4.83
N GLN A 114 -8.09 -13.05 5.31
CA GLN A 114 -9.46 -13.25 5.80
C GLN A 114 -9.76 -12.33 6.99
N THR A 115 -8.83 -12.24 7.96
CA THR A 115 -8.95 -11.32 9.10
C THR A 115 -9.10 -9.87 8.63
N VAL A 116 -8.38 -9.46 7.58
CA VAL A 116 -8.49 -8.10 7.03
C VAL A 116 -9.84 -7.88 6.37
N GLU A 117 -10.29 -8.81 5.52
CA GLU A 117 -11.57 -8.72 4.80
C GLU A 117 -12.78 -8.67 5.74
N GLU A 118 -12.73 -9.43 6.84
CA GLU A 118 -13.81 -9.48 7.82
C GLU A 118 -13.86 -8.28 8.76
N ASN A 119 -12.73 -7.60 8.99
CA ASN A 119 -12.61 -6.61 10.06
C ASN A 119 -12.21 -5.21 9.60
N CYS A 120 -11.83 -5.01 8.35
CA CYS A 120 -11.27 -3.76 7.87
C CYS A 120 -11.83 -3.35 6.51
N ILE A 121 -11.93 -2.04 6.31
CA ILE A 121 -12.20 -1.41 5.02
C ILE A 121 -10.97 -0.59 4.58
N VAL A 122 -10.64 -0.67 3.29
CA VAL A 122 -9.64 0.22 2.69
C VAL A 122 -10.25 1.59 2.57
N VAL A 123 -9.60 2.61 3.13
CA VAL A 123 -9.98 4.00 2.91
C VAL A 123 -9.20 4.54 1.73
N PRO A 124 -9.87 4.80 0.59
CA PRO A 124 -9.22 5.45 -0.54
C PRO A 124 -8.69 6.78 -0.02
N GLY A 125 -7.41 7.03 -0.27
CA GLY A 125 -6.87 8.29 0.16
C GLY A 125 -7.60 9.45 -0.53
N ASN A 126 -7.91 10.54 0.19
CA ASN A 126 -8.17 11.85 -0.38
C ASN A 126 -7.01 12.22 -1.34
N THR A 127 -7.13 11.82 -2.60
CA THR A 127 -6.45 12.49 -3.70
C THR A 127 -7.07 13.87 -3.75
N ASP A 128 -6.28 14.91 -3.47
CA ASP A 128 -6.69 16.31 -3.58
C ASP A 128 -7.56 16.56 -4.83
N SER A 129 -8.87 16.50 -4.65
CA SER A 129 -9.83 17.23 -5.46
C SER A 129 -10.12 18.45 -4.59
N LYS A 130 -9.41 19.53 -4.87
CA LYS A 130 -9.47 20.80 -4.13
C LYS A 130 -10.89 21.19 -3.68
N PRO A 131 -11.02 21.80 -2.49
CA PRO A 131 -12.17 22.61 -2.11
C PRO A 131 -12.11 24.03 -2.73
N ASN A 132 -13.31 24.59 -3.00
CA ASN A 132 -13.71 25.99 -3.21
C ASN A 132 -13.06 26.88 -4.29
N ALA A 133 -13.86 27.22 -5.30
CA ALA A 133 -14.36 28.59 -5.56
C ALA A 133 -15.65 28.52 -6.39
#